data_AF-A0A6S7ARF5-F1
#
_entry.id   AF-A0A6S7ARF5-F1
#
_cell.length_a   1.000
_cell.length_b   1.000
_cell.length_c   1.000
_cell.angle_alpha   90.00
_cell.angle_beta   90.00
_cell.angle_gamma   90.00
#
_symmetry.space_group_name_H-M   'P 1'
#
loop_
_entity.id
_entity.type
_entity.pdbx_description
1 polymer ?
#
loop_
_entity_poly.entity_id
_entity_poly.type
_entity_poly.pdbx_seq_one_letter_code
_entity_poly.pdbx_strand_id
1 'polypeptide(L)'
;MSQCPNCHTRNSQTALRCAACGTSLHQQPDNADAVSYRRAAFWVDARMFSGIGAVVGLGLGWLLRYALMSEMRIYLDQRERYLLIATSVIVGAVCGVCLAAKRAGADAVRKPLKPPKRQVPPPTLSNPWERDH
;
A
#
# COMPACT_ATOMS: atom_id res chain seq x y z
N MET A 1 -20.63 21.22 23.41
CA MET A 1 -20.09 22.46 22.81
C MET A 1 -18.63 22.61 23.23
N SER A 2 -17.74 23.09 22.37
CA SER A 2 -16.33 23.36 22.73
C SER A 2 -16.11 24.87 22.88
N GLN A 3 -15.31 25.27 23.86
CA GLN A 3 -15.00 26.68 24.12
C GLN A 3 -13.62 27.01 23.54
N CYS A 4 -13.54 28.12 22.80
CA CYS A 4 -12.27 28.55 22.20
C CYS A 4 -11.29 28.99 23.31
N PRO A 5 -10.05 28.49 23.34
CA PRO A 5 -9.07 28.89 24.36
C PRO A 5 -8.57 30.34 24.21
N ASN A 6 -8.74 30.94 23.03
CA ASN A 6 -8.22 32.30 22.76
C ASN A 6 -9.24 33.42 23.02
N CYS A 7 -10.51 33.20 22.67
CA CYS A 7 -11.56 34.23 22.78
C CYS A 7 -12.77 33.78 23.60
N HIS A 8 -12.71 32.60 24.22
CA HIS A 8 -13.77 32.00 25.05
C HIS A 8 -15.15 31.88 24.41
N THR A 9 -15.26 32.10 23.09
CA THR A 9 -16.51 31.97 22.35
C THR A 9 -16.90 30.50 22.25
N ARG A 10 -18.19 30.21 22.42
CA ARG A 10 -18.74 28.85 22.29
C ARG A 10 -18.92 28.51 20.82
N ASN A 11 -18.35 27.39 20.39
CA ASN A 11 -18.51 26.86 19.04
C ASN A 11 -19.14 25.46 19.06
N SER A 12 -19.67 25.03 17.92
CA SER A 12 -20.13 23.66 17.72
C SER A 12 -18.99 22.65 17.94
N GLN A 13 -19.28 21.46 18.45
CA GLN A 13 -18.25 20.43 18.70
C GLN A 13 -17.54 19.96 17.42
N THR A 14 -18.09 20.26 16.24
CA THR A 14 -17.53 19.92 14.94
C THR A 14 -16.82 21.10 14.26
N ALA A 15 -16.71 22.26 14.90
CA ALA A 15 -16.09 23.45 14.29
C ALA A 15 -14.56 23.33 14.28
N LEU A 16 -13.96 23.36 13.09
CA LEU A 16 -12.50 23.34 12.89
C LEU A 16 -11.85 24.68 13.28
N ARG A 17 -12.59 25.79 13.13
CA ARG A 17 -12.14 27.15 13.45
C ARG A 17 -13.17 27.90 14.28
N CYS A 18 -12.70 28.86 15.06
CA CYS A 18 -13.54 29.73 15.87
C CYS A 18 -14.27 30.72 14.96
N ALA A 19 -15.59 30.85 15.10
CA ALA A 19 -16.38 31.81 14.33
C ALA A 19 -16.04 33.28 14.65
N ALA A 20 -15.52 33.56 15.85
CA ALA A 20 -15.23 34.93 16.30
C ALA A 20 -13.79 35.38 15.99
N CYS A 21 -12.79 34.53 16.26
CA CYS A 21 -11.37 34.91 16.15
C CYS A 21 -10.57 34.09 15.14
N GLY A 22 -11.18 33.13 14.46
CA GLY A 22 -10.54 32.33 13.41
C GLY A 22 -9.53 31.29 13.88
N THR A 23 -9.22 31.19 15.18
CA THR A 23 -8.27 30.19 15.71
C THR A 23 -8.77 28.77 15.49
N SER A 24 -7.86 27.84 15.20
CA SER A 24 -8.18 26.42 15.01
C SER A 24 -8.52 25.77 16.35
N LEU A 25 -9.74 25.21 16.48
CA LEU A 25 -10.16 24.46 17.68
C LEU A 25 -9.88 22.96 17.55
N HIS A 26 -9.96 22.43 16.33
CA HIS A 26 -9.67 21.03 16.04
C HIS A 26 -8.65 20.97 14.91
N GLN A 27 -7.59 20.19 15.13
CA GLN A 27 -6.58 19.90 14.11
C GLN A 27 -7.29 19.28 12.90
N GLN A 28 -7.18 19.93 11.74
CA GLN A 28 -7.56 19.33 10.46
C GLN A 28 -6.76 18.01 10.32
N PRO A 29 -7.37 16.89 9.90
CA PRO A 29 -6.61 15.66 9.72
C PRO A 29 -5.47 15.91 8.72
N ASP A 30 -4.25 15.67 9.16
CA ASP A 30 -3.05 15.87 8.37
C ASP A 30 -3.04 14.83 7.24
N ASN A 31 -3.07 15.27 5.98
CA ASN A 31 -3.08 14.38 4.81
C ASN A 31 -1.80 13.50 4.71
N ALA A 32 -0.78 13.81 5.51
CA ALA A 32 0.50 13.11 5.55
C ALA A 32 0.34 11.62 5.92
N ASP A 33 -0.51 11.31 6.90
CA ASP A 33 -0.72 9.93 7.37
C ASP A 33 -1.46 9.06 6.34
N ALA A 34 -2.36 9.67 5.57
CA ALA A 34 -3.05 8.98 4.48
C ALA A 34 -2.11 8.64 3.32
N VAL A 35 -1.14 9.52 3.03
CA VAL A 35 -0.14 9.32 1.97
C VAL A 35 0.86 8.23 2.35
N SER A 36 1.32 8.20 3.61
CA SER A 36 2.25 7.17 4.10
C SER A 36 1.60 5.79 4.11
N TYR A 37 0.36 5.67 4.58
CA TYR A 37 -0.41 4.42 4.54
C TYR A 37 -0.59 3.89 3.11
N ARG A 38 -0.92 4.78 2.16
CA ARG A 38 -1.11 4.39 0.77
C ARG A 38 0.17 3.88 0.12
N ARG A 39 1.31 4.51 0.41
CA ARG A 39 2.62 4.03 -0.05
C ARG A 39 2.92 2.65 0.53
N ALA A 40 2.65 2.44 1.81
CA ALA A 40 2.85 1.15 2.46
C ALA A 40 1.98 0.05 1.82
N ALA A 41 0.69 0.31 1.60
CA ALA A 41 -0.22 -0.64 0.95
C ALA A 41 0.23 -1.02 -0.47
N PHE A 42 0.68 -0.04 -1.25
CA PHE A 42 1.25 -0.28 -2.59
C PHE A 42 2.45 -1.23 -2.58
N TRP A 43 3.35 -1.07 -1.60
CA TRP A 43 4.53 -1.93 -1.48
C TRP A 43 4.17 -3.37 -1.11
N VAL A 44 3.11 -3.57 -0.32
CA VAL A 44 2.59 -4.90 0.01
C VAL A 44 1.95 -5.55 -1.21
N ASP A 45 1.07 -4.83 -1.91
CA ASP A 45 0.42 -5.33 -3.12
C ASP A 45 1.46 -5.66 -4.21
N ALA A 46 2.45 -4.79 -4.43
CA ALA A 46 3.51 -5.02 -5.41
C ALA A 46 4.31 -6.31 -5.11
N ARG A 47 4.58 -6.61 -3.83
CA ARG A 47 5.25 -7.85 -3.42
C ARG A 47 4.37 -9.08 -3.67
N MET A 48 3.08 -8.99 -3.36
CA MET A 48 2.13 -10.07 -3.60
C MET A 48 2.00 -10.38 -5.10
N PHE A 49 1.79 -9.36 -5.94
CA PHE A 49 1.66 -9.55 -7.38
C PHE A 49 2.97 -10.00 -8.04
N SER A 50 4.13 -9.55 -7.54
CA SER A 50 5.44 -10.05 -7.98
C SER A 50 5.59 -11.55 -7.69
N GLY A 51 5.20 -12.00 -6.49
CA GLY A 51 5.24 -13.41 -6.12
C GLY A 51 4.34 -14.28 -7.00
N ILE A 52 3.09 -13.85 -7.23
CA ILE A 52 2.16 -14.54 -8.14
C ILE A 52 2.73 -14.58 -9.56
N GLY A 53 3.25 -13.44 -10.06
CA GLY A 53 3.87 -13.34 -11.37
C GLY A 53 5.07 -14.28 -11.53
N ALA A 54 5.90 -14.42 -10.51
CA ALA A 54 7.04 -15.33 -10.51
C ALA A 54 6.60 -16.81 -10.57
N VAL A 55 5.56 -17.21 -9.83
CA VAL A 55 5.01 -18.58 -9.87
C VAL A 55 4.39 -18.88 -11.23
N VAL A 56 3.63 -17.94 -11.79
CA VAL A 56 3.06 -18.08 -13.15
C VAL A 56 4.17 -18.16 -14.19
N GLY A 57 5.21 -17.33 -14.09
CA GLY A 57 6.37 -17.37 -14.95
C GLY A 57 7.11 -18.70 -14.88
N LEU A 58 7.33 -19.23 -13.67
CA LEU A 58 7.96 -20.55 -13.46
C LEU A 58 7.12 -21.68 -14.05
N GLY A 59 5.81 -21.67 -13.83
CA GLY A 59 4.88 -22.65 -14.41
C GLY A 59 4.88 -22.60 -15.93
N LEU A 60 4.87 -21.40 -16.52
CA LEU A 60 4.95 -21.21 -17.97
C LEU A 60 6.30 -21.68 -18.53
N GLY A 61 7.41 -21.37 -17.87
CA GLY A 61 8.75 -21.85 -18.26
C GLY A 61 8.86 -23.38 -18.19
N TRP A 62 8.26 -24.00 -17.16
CA TRP A 62 8.19 -25.45 -17.04
C TRP A 62 7.32 -26.09 -18.12
N LEU A 63 6.19 -25.48 -18.45
CA LEU A 63 5.31 -25.92 -19.54
C LEU A 63 5.99 -25.80 -20.90
N LEU A 64 6.64 -24.66 -21.19
CA LEU A 64 7.40 -24.47 -22.43
C LEU A 64 8.50 -25.51 -22.56
N ARG A 65 9.22 -25.80 -21.47
CA ARG A 65 10.21 -26.89 -21.44
C ARG A 65 9.57 -28.24 -21.78
N TYR A 66 8.43 -28.56 -21.18
CA TYR A 66 7.73 -29.82 -21.42
C TYR A 66 7.25 -29.93 -22.88
N ALA A 67 6.71 -28.85 -23.45
CA ALA A 67 6.29 -28.77 -24.85
C ALA A 67 7.49 -28.87 -25.82
N LEU A 68 8.59 -28.16 -25.55
CA LEU A 68 9.82 -28.23 -26.36
C LEU A 68 10.43 -29.63 -26.40
N MET A 69 10.43 -30.33 -25.26
CA MET A 69 10.96 -31.71 -25.17
C MET A 69 10.04 -32.74 -25.83
N SER A 70 8.73 -32.47 -25.94
CA SER A 70 7.75 -33.40 -26.53
C SER A 70 7.62 -33.25 -28.05
N GLU A 71 7.61 -32.03 -28.58
CA GLU A 71 7.40 -31.82 -30.03
C GLU A 71 8.70 -31.72 -30.84
N MET A 72 9.72 -31.03 -30.32
CA MET A 72 10.85 -30.63 -31.16
C MET A 72 12.08 -31.54 -31.04
N ARG A 73 12.16 -32.44 -30.04
CA ARG A 73 13.31 -33.34 -29.80
C ARG A 73 14.70 -32.65 -29.77
N ILE A 74 14.73 -31.32 -29.66
CA ILE A 74 15.96 -30.53 -29.53
C ILE A 74 16.43 -30.67 -28.09
N TYR A 75 17.60 -31.28 -27.90
CA TYR A 75 18.29 -31.25 -26.61
C TYR A 75 18.81 -29.84 -26.39
N LEU A 76 17.99 -28.98 -25.77
CA LEU A 76 18.53 -27.73 -25.21
C LEU A 76 19.61 -28.10 -24.19
N ASP A 77 20.75 -27.45 -24.34
CA ASP A 77 21.88 -27.64 -23.43
C ASP A 77 21.49 -27.19 -22.01
N GLN A 78 22.21 -27.66 -20.99
CA GLN A 78 21.92 -27.38 -19.59
C GLN A 78 21.80 -25.87 -19.33
N ARG A 79 22.63 -25.06 -20.00
CA ARG A 79 22.62 -23.59 -19.90
C ARG A 79 21.35 -22.96 -20.49
N GLU A 80 20.91 -23.41 -21.65
CA GLU A 80 19.72 -22.86 -22.32
C GLU A 80 18.45 -23.16 -21.52
N ARG A 81 18.39 -24.33 -20.87
CA ARG A 81 17.31 -24.71 -19.96
C ARG A 81 17.23 -23.76 -18.76
N TYR A 82 18.37 -23.44 -18.14
CA TYR A 82 18.41 -22.49 -17.04
C TYR A 82 18.02 -21.07 -17.49
N LEU A 83 18.47 -20.62 -18.66
CA LEU A 83 18.13 -19.31 -19.20
C LEU A 83 16.64 -19.17 -19.51
N LEU A 84 15.99 -20.20 -20.07
CA LEU A 84 14.54 -20.20 -20.32
C LEU A 84 13.74 -20.04 -19.03
N ILE A 85 14.08 -20.83 -18.00
CA ILE A 85 13.36 -20.76 -16.72
C ILE A 85 13.62 -19.41 -16.05
N ALA A 86 14.88 -18.95 -15.99
CA ALA A 86 15.21 -17.67 -15.37
C ALA A 86 14.51 -16.49 -16.06
N THR A 87 14.51 -16.44 -17.40
CA THR A 87 13.85 -15.37 -18.15
C THR A 87 12.34 -15.39 -17.97
N SER A 88 11.69 -16.56 -18.00
CA SER A 88 10.25 -16.68 -17.75
C SER A 88 9.84 -16.19 -16.36
N VAL A 89 10.63 -16.50 -15.32
CA VAL A 89 10.40 -16.03 -13.95
C VAL A 89 10.59 -14.52 -13.83
N ILE A 90 11.67 -13.99 -14.39
CA ILE A 90 11.96 -12.53 -14.36
C ILE A 90 10.83 -11.77 -15.07
N VAL A 91 10.44 -12.21 -16.27
CA VAL A 91 9.35 -11.58 -17.03
C VAL A 91 8.03 -11.66 -16.27
N GLY A 92 7.72 -12.81 -15.67
CA GLY A 92 6.53 -12.99 -14.83
C GLY A 92 6.50 -12.04 -13.63
N ALA A 93 7.61 -11.93 -12.90
CA ALA A 93 7.74 -11.03 -11.75
C ALA A 93 7.61 -9.56 -12.14
N VAL A 94 8.31 -9.13 -13.21
CA VAL A 94 8.24 -7.74 -13.72
C VAL A 94 6.82 -7.42 -14.20
N CYS A 95 6.18 -8.31 -14.93
CA CYS A 95 4.79 -8.14 -15.37
C CYS A 95 3.83 -8.00 -14.18
N GLY A 96 4.00 -8.83 -13.14
CA GLY A 96 3.25 -8.74 -11.90
C GLY A 96 3.37 -7.37 -11.22
N VAL A 97 4.59 -6.84 -11.10
CA VAL A 97 4.84 -5.51 -10.54
C VAL A 97 4.21 -4.40 -11.39
N CYS A 98 4.34 -4.47 -12.72
CA CYS A 98 3.74 -3.49 -13.63
C CYS A 98 2.22 -3.48 -13.55
N LEU A 99 1.58 -4.66 -13.43
CA LEU A 99 0.13 -4.78 -13.26
C LEU A 99 -0.34 -4.19 -11.93
N ALA A 100 0.40 -4.43 -10.84
CA ALA A 100 0.12 -3.83 -9.54
C ALA A 100 0.16 -2.28 -9.60
N ALA A 101 1.20 -1.74 -10.25
CA ALA A 101 1.36 -0.31 -10.42
C ALA A 101 0.22 0.31 -11.25
N LYS A 102 -0.15 -0.33 -12.37
CA LYS A 102 -1.27 0.12 -13.21
C LYS A 102 -2.59 0.09 -12.45
N ARG A 103 -2.87 -0.99 -11.72
CA ARG A 103 -4.12 -1.16 -10.97
C ARG A 103 -4.27 -0.09 -9.91
N ALA A 104 -3.23 0.12 -9.12
CA ALA A 104 -3.29 1.05 -8.02
C ALA A 104 -3.21 2.54 -8.48
N GLY A 105 -2.72 2.79 -9.70
CA GLY A 105 -2.94 4.04 -10.43
C GLY A 105 -4.41 4.23 -10.86
N ALA A 106 -5.04 3.18 -11.40
CA ALA A 106 -6.47 3.21 -11.77
C ALA A 106 -7.38 3.43 -10.55
N ASP A 107 -7.05 2.79 -9.42
CA ASP A 107 -7.79 2.94 -8.16
C ASP A 107 -7.63 4.36 -7.58
N ALA A 108 -6.49 5.00 -7.80
CA ALA A 108 -6.25 6.42 -7.47
C ALA A 108 -7.27 7.35 -8.11
N VAL A 109 -7.54 7.11 -9.40
CA VAL A 109 -8.39 7.95 -10.24
C VAL A 109 -9.86 7.65 -9.96
N ARG A 110 -10.20 6.36 -9.76
CA ARG A 110 -11.59 5.92 -9.63
C ARG A 110 -12.19 6.21 -8.26
N LYS A 111 -11.38 6.23 -7.19
CA LYS A 111 -11.84 6.54 -5.82
C LYS A 111 -10.86 7.51 -5.17
N PRO A 112 -11.12 8.83 -5.20
CA PRO A 112 -10.41 9.75 -4.30
C PRO A 112 -10.71 9.31 -2.87
N LEU A 113 -9.67 8.88 -2.14
CA LEU A 113 -9.82 8.35 -0.79
C LEU A 113 -10.39 9.45 0.11
N LYS A 114 -11.53 9.17 0.74
CA LYS A 114 -11.94 9.89 1.94
C LYS A 114 -10.86 9.66 2.99
N PRO A 115 -10.36 10.71 3.68
CA PRO A 115 -9.32 10.53 4.69
C PRO A 115 -9.80 9.47 5.70
N PRO A 116 -8.91 8.54 6.11
CA PRO A 116 -9.28 7.52 7.08
C PRO A 116 -9.82 8.22 8.33
N LYS A 117 -11.00 7.80 8.80
CA LYS A 117 -11.46 8.20 10.15
C LYS A 117 -10.37 7.74 11.12
N ARG A 118 -9.76 8.71 11.81
CA ARG A 118 -8.74 8.51 12.85
C ARG A 118 -9.07 7.26 13.65
N GLN A 119 -8.28 6.20 13.49
CA GLN A 119 -8.16 5.21 14.55
C GLN A 119 -7.44 5.96 15.66
N VAL A 120 -8.15 6.23 16.76
CA VAL A 120 -7.57 6.86 17.94
C VAL A 120 -6.33 6.01 18.29
N PRO A 121 -5.13 6.60 18.43
CA PRO A 121 -3.97 5.83 18.84
C PRO A 121 -4.36 5.06 20.11
N PRO A 122 -3.97 3.78 20.24
CA PRO A 122 -4.27 3.02 21.45
C PRO A 122 -3.85 3.88 22.65
N PRO A 123 -4.70 4.01 23.69
CA PRO A 123 -4.39 4.85 24.83
C PRO A 123 -3.00 4.46 25.32
N THR A 124 -2.12 5.44 25.44
CA THR A 124 -0.82 5.25 26.08
C THR A 124 -1.09 4.65 27.44
N LEU A 125 -0.74 3.37 27.60
CA LEU A 125 -0.69 2.70 28.90
C LEU A 125 0.42 3.40 29.69
N SER A 126 0.07 4.51 30.33
CA SER A 126 0.91 5.12 31.35
C SER A 126 0.89 4.18 32.54
N ASN A 127 2.05 3.70 32.93
CA ASN A 127 2.16 2.85 34.10
C ASN A 127 1.70 3.62 35.36
N PRO A 128 0.97 2.98 36.30
CA PRO A 128 0.39 3.66 37.46
C PRO A 128 1.39 4.41 38.34
N TRP A 129 2.65 3.97 38.38
CA TRP A 129 3.70 4.50 39.26
C TRP A 129 4.47 5.69 38.70
N GLU A 130 4.18 6.11 37.47
CA GLU A 130 4.90 7.20 36.79
C GLU A 130 4.21 8.57 36.99
N ARG A 131 3.17 8.62 37.84
CA ARG A 131 2.29 9.77 38.03
C ARG A 131 2.69 10.68 39.21
N ASP A 132 3.63 10.23 40.04
CA ASP A 132 3.91 10.82 41.35
C ASP A 132 5.39 11.24 41.49
N HIS A 133 5.86 12.19 40.68
CA HIS A 133 7.14 12.90 40.90
C HIS A 133 7.05 14.38 40.52
#